data_AF-A0A931KSA7-F1
#
_entry.id   AF-A0A931KSA7-F1
#
_cell.length_a   1.000
_cell.length_b   1.000
_cell.length_c   1.000
_cell.angle_alpha   90.00
_cell.angle_beta   90.00
_cell.angle_gamma   90.00
#
_symmetry.space_group_name_H-M   'P 1'
#
loop_
_entity.id
_entity.type
_entity.pdbx_description
1 polymer ?
#
loop_
_entity_poly.entity_id
_entity_poly.type
_entity_poly.pdbx_seq_one_letter_code
_entity_poly.pdbx_strand_id
1 'polypeptide(L)'
;MSMRGSVGDRVFAATARDGHLRSGRILALRHPDGSPPYVVRWDDSNQSTVWFPRGQGEPVRDVWPAAPTDGTRRRMKSWRVDVELVEDGTETTALALLHEDDDGTVVVAEGHSQRNPHDTDVPEIGDELAVSRALTLLATTLARTIDVTISDVEHRKVHVPGAASSVDLR
;
A
#
# COMPACT_ATOMS: atom_id res chain seq x y z
N MET A 1 -18.39 15.65 -6.00
CA MET A 1 -19.18 14.58 -5.35
C MET A 1 -19.13 14.79 -3.85
N SER A 2 -20.25 14.63 -3.11
CA SER A 2 -20.25 14.75 -1.65
C SER A 2 -19.94 13.40 -1.01
N MET A 3 -18.89 13.34 -0.19
CA MET A 3 -18.43 12.13 0.51
C MET A 3 -19.45 11.67 1.57
N ARG A 4 -19.85 10.39 1.54
CA ARG A 4 -20.77 9.77 2.52
C ARG A 4 -20.27 8.39 2.93
N GLY A 5 -20.40 8.05 4.22
CA GLY A 5 -20.01 6.75 4.78
C GLY A 5 -21.11 6.11 5.62
N SER A 6 -20.95 4.82 5.91
CA SER A 6 -21.83 3.99 6.73
C SER A 6 -21.07 3.32 7.87
N VAL A 7 -21.78 2.96 8.94
CA VAL A 7 -21.20 2.10 9.99
C VAL A 7 -20.77 0.77 9.39
N GLY A 8 -19.55 0.35 9.72
CA GLY A 8 -18.93 -0.86 9.19
C GLY A 8 -18.05 -0.63 7.97
N ASP A 9 -18.18 0.52 7.28
CA ASP A 9 -17.31 0.87 6.15
C ASP A 9 -15.87 1.01 6.61
N ARG A 10 -14.93 0.73 5.69
CA ARG A 10 -13.52 0.97 5.92
C ARG A 10 -13.16 2.39 5.49
N VAL A 11 -12.20 2.97 6.19
CA VAL A 11 -11.55 4.21 5.81
C VAL A 11 -10.06 3.96 5.61
N PHE A 12 -9.50 4.62 4.61
CA PHE A 12 -8.07 4.78 4.45
C PHE A 12 -7.76 6.25 4.66
N ALA A 13 -6.89 6.56 5.60
CA ALA A 13 -6.56 7.93 5.95
C ALA A 13 -5.05 8.08 5.98
N ALA A 14 -4.54 8.98 5.15
CA ALA A 14 -3.17 9.45 5.29
C ALA A 14 -3.07 10.35 6.53
N THR A 15 -2.07 10.13 7.36
CA THR A 15 -1.74 11.06 8.45
C THR A 15 -1.28 12.40 7.86
N ALA A 16 -1.72 13.50 8.45
CA ALA A 16 -1.42 14.84 7.93
C ALA A 16 0.07 15.23 8.02
N ARG A 17 0.89 14.53 8.81
CA ARG A 17 2.30 14.89 9.06
C ARG A 17 3.28 14.22 8.11
N ASP A 18 3.04 12.96 7.80
CA ASP A 18 3.98 12.04 7.15
C ASP A 18 3.32 11.21 6.05
N GLY A 19 2.01 11.41 5.82
CA GLY A 19 1.29 10.72 4.75
C GLY A 19 1.19 9.21 4.95
N HIS A 20 1.45 8.71 6.16
CA HIS A 20 1.35 7.31 6.51
C HIS A 20 -0.11 6.86 6.39
N LEU A 21 -0.35 5.87 5.52
CA LEU A 21 -1.69 5.38 5.26
C LEU A 21 -2.15 4.44 6.37
N ARG A 22 -3.15 4.90 7.12
CA ARG A 22 -3.81 4.11 8.18
C ARG A 22 -5.14 3.61 7.67
N SER A 23 -5.49 2.39 8.07
CA SER A 23 -6.81 1.82 7.83
C SER A 23 -7.59 1.68 9.13
N GLY A 24 -8.90 1.85 9.02
CA GLY A 24 -9.80 1.70 10.17
C GLY A 24 -11.23 1.45 9.74
N ARG A 25 -12.09 1.14 10.72
CA ARG A 25 -13.51 0.88 10.52
C ARG A 25 -14.36 1.99 11.13
N ILE A 26 -15.35 2.48 10.40
CA ILE A 26 -16.38 3.39 10.92
C ILE A 26 -17.22 2.63 11.95
N LEU A 27 -17.16 3.06 13.21
CA LEU A 27 -17.99 2.54 14.29
C LEU A 27 -19.29 3.32 14.45
N ALA A 28 -19.28 4.62 14.14
CA ALA A 28 -20.45 5.48 14.26
C ALA A 28 -20.35 6.70 13.32
N LEU A 29 -21.50 7.16 12.85
CA LEU A 29 -21.66 8.41 12.12
C LEU A 29 -21.96 9.54 13.11
N ARG A 30 -21.47 10.75 12.85
CA ARG A 30 -21.89 11.94 13.61
C ARG A 30 -23.07 12.66 12.98
N HIS A 31 -23.24 12.54 11.66
CA HIS A 31 -24.38 13.10 10.95
C HIS A 31 -25.28 11.99 10.38
N PRO A 32 -26.61 12.14 10.45
CA PRO A 32 -27.56 11.16 9.93
C PRO A 32 -27.50 10.96 8.41
N ASP A 33 -27.04 11.97 7.67
CA ASP A 33 -26.93 11.96 6.22
C ASP A 33 -25.70 11.19 5.70
N GLY A 34 -24.92 10.61 6.61
CA GLY A 34 -23.68 9.90 6.32
C GLY A 34 -22.51 10.82 6.02
N SER A 35 -22.63 12.14 6.19
CA SER A 35 -21.50 13.05 6.01
C SER A 35 -20.52 12.96 7.19
N PRO A 36 -19.23 13.28 6.97
CA PRO A 36 -18.25 13.36 8.05
C PRO A 36 -18.66 14.40 9.10
N PRO A 37 -18.16 14.27 10.35
CA PRO A 37 -17.12 13.34 10.79
C PRO A 37 -17.59 11.93 11.15
N TYR A 38 -16.64 11.00 11.15
CA TYR A 38 -16.86 9.59 11.52
C TYR A 38 -16.10 9.24 12.79
N VAL A 39 -16.64 8.32 13.60
CA VAL A 39 -15.87 7.64 14.64
C VAL A 39 -15.22 6.42 14.02
N VAL A 40 -13.89 6.41 13.97
CA VAL A 40 -13.12 5.34 13.34
C VAL A 40 -12.31 4.61 14.40
N ARG A 41 -12.37 3.28 14.41
CA ARG A 41 -11.41 2.44 15.11
C ARG A 41 -10.28 2.07 14.14
N TRP A 42 -9.05 2.41 14.49
CA TRP A 42 -7.89 2.13 13.66
C TRP A 42 -7.38 0.70 13.88
N ASP A 43 -7.03 0.04 12.79
CA ASP A 43 -6.63 -1.38 12.81
C ASP A 43 -5.22 -1.58 13.40
N ASP A 44 -4.35 -0.58 13.31
CA ASP A 44 -2.96 -0.59 13.81
C ASP A 44 -2.85 -0.55 15.36
N SER A 45 -3.74 0.22 15.99
CA SER A 45 -3.62 0.66 17.39
C SER A 45 -4.86 0.27 18.21
N ASN A 46 -5.93 -0.18 17.55
CA ASN A 46 -7.25 -0.42 18.12
C ASN A 46 -7.87 0.82 18.80
N GLN A 47 -7.26 1.99 18.65
CA GLN A 47 -7.77 3.24 19.20
C GLN A 47 -8.93 3.75 18.37
N SER A 48 -9.88 4.41 19.04
CA SER A 48 -11.03 5.03 18.39
C SER A 48 -10.89 6.55 18.42
N THR A 49 -10.99 7.20 17.25
CA THR A 49 -10.88 8.66 17.12
C THR A 49 -11.97 9.22 16.23
N VAL A 50 -12.30 10.50 16.39
CA VAL A 50 -13.11 11.24 15.42
C VAL A 50 -12.23 11.63 14.23
N TRP A 51 -12.61 11.25 13.03
CA TRP A 51 -11.86 11.53 11.79
C TRP A 51 -12.61 12.49 10.88
N PHE A 52 -11.87 13.45 10.32
CA PHE A 52 -12.34 14.45 9.38
C PHE A 52 -11.54 14.36 8.06
N PRO A 53 -12.16 13.91 6.97
CA PRO A 53 -11.54 13.78 5.67
C PRO A 53 -11.45 15.15 4.99
N ARG A 54 -10.47 15.96 5.37
CA ARG A 54 -10.15 17.20 4.64
C ARG A 54 -9.31 16.89 3.39
N GLY A 55 -9.79 15.98 2.54
CA GLY A 55 -9.05 15.49 1.37
C GLY A 55 -7.97 14.43 1.67
N GLN A 56 -7.96 13.85 2.87
CA GLN A 56 -6.93 12.90 3.33
C GLN A 56 -7.30 11.41 3.10
N GLY A 57 -8.33 11.15 2.28
CA GLY A 57 -8.83 9.82 1.98
C GLY A 57 -10.36 9.74 1.96
N GLU A 58 -10.89 8.65 1.42
CA GLU A 58 -12.33 8.40 1.24
C GLU A 58 -12.80 7.12 1.98
N PRO A 59 -14.09 7.00 2.36
CA PRO A 59 -14.60 5.77 2.94
C PRO A 59 -14.85 4.81 1.79
N VAL A 60 -14.26 3.62 1.84
CA VAL A 60 -14.42 2.65 0.77
C VAL A 60 -15.11 1.40 1.30
N ARG A 61 -16.14 0.98 0.57
CA ARG A 61 -16.89 -0.23 0.85
C ARG A 61 -16.16 -1.41 0.20
N ASP A 62 -16.03 -2.50 0.95
CA ASP A 62 -15.63 -3.81 0.43
C ASP A 62 -14.26 -3.96 -0.28
N VAL A 63 -13.29 -3.06 -0.05
CA VAL A 63 -11.93 -3.14 -0.66
C VAL A 63 -11.09 -4.30 -0.16
N TRP A 64 -11.40 -4.83 1.02
CA TRP A 64 -10.63 -5.92 1.63
C TRP A 64 -11.59 -7.01 2.09
N PRO A 65 -11.23 -8.30 1.97
CA PRO A 65 -12.07 -9.38 2.48
C PRO A 65 -12.39 -9.18 3.97
N ALA A 66 -13.58 -9.60 4.40
CA ALA A 66 -13.97 -9.51 5.79
C ALA A 66 -12.87 -10.08 6.70
N ALA A 67 -12.65 -9.46 7.86
CA ALA A 67 -11.69 -10.01 8.81
C ALA A 67 -12.16 -11.42 9.20
N PRO A 68 -11.27 -12.43 9.22
CA PRO A 68 -11.64 -13.74 9.75
C PRO A 68 -12.14 -13.58 11.19
N THR A 69 -13.25 -14.24 11.51
CA THR A 69 -13.96 -14.11 12.80
C THR A 69 -13.24 -14.76 13.97
N ASP A 70 -12.14 -15.48 13.73
CA ASP A 70 -11.51 -16.39 14.69
C ASP A 70 -10.40 -15.75 15.56
N GLY A 71 -10.59 -14.51 16.02
CA GLY A 71 -9.71 -13.88 17.03
C GLY A 71 -8.22 -13.73 16.67
N THR A 72 -7.80 -14.13 15.46
CA THR A 72 -6.42 -14.07 15.01
C THR A 72 -6.03 -12.61 14.80
N ARG A 73 -4.96 -12.17 15.50
CA ARG A 73 -4.39 -10.83 15.30
C ARG A 73 -3.86 -10.70 13.87
N ARG A 74 -4.61 -10.04 13.00
CA ARG A 74 -4.13 -9.63 11.68
C ARG A 74 -3.03 -8.58 11.87
N ARG A 75 -1.83 -8.84 11.35
CA ARG A 75 -0.80 -7.80 11.18
C ARG A 75 -1.08 -7.08 9.87
N MET A 76 -1.53 -5.84 9.96
CA MET A 76 -1.62 -4.96 8.80
C MET A 76 -0.23 -4.43 8.48
N LYS A 77 0.12 -4.39 7.20
CA LYS A 77 1.27 -3.63 6.69
C LYS A 77 0.75 -2.63 5.67
N SER A 78 1.29 -1.42 5.69
CA SER A 78 0.94 -0.35 4.76
C SER A 78 2.20 0.07 4.04
N TRP A 79 2.19 0.01 2.71
CA TRP A 79 3.29 0.51 1.87
C TRP A 79 2.80 1.73 1.08
N ARG A 80 3.69 2.69 0.84
CA ARG A 80 3.41 3.92 0.10
C ARG A 80 4.17 3.92 -1.22
N VAL A 81 3.48 4.26 -2.31
CA VAL A 81 4.11 4.58 -3.60
C VAL A 81 3.93 6.07 -3.85
N ASP A 82 5.04 6.79 -3.98
CA ASP A 82 5.04 8.17 -4.49
C ASP A 82 5.24 8.12 -6.01
N VAL A 83 4.51 8.97 -6.74
CA VAL A 83 4.60 9.04 -8.21
C VAL A 83 4.89 10.47 -8.63
N GLU A 84 6.01 10.67 -9.30
CA GLU A 84 6.45 11.96 -9.84
C GLU A 84 6.41 11.91 -11.37
N LEU A 85 5.97 12.99 -12.02
CA LEU A 85 5.90 13.09 -13.48
C LEU A 85 6.77 14.24 -14.00
N VAL A 86 7.38 14.03 -15.15
CA VAL A 86 8.12 15.03 -15.92
C VAL A 86 7.63 15.00 -17.36
N GLU A 87 7.18 16.13 -17.86
CA GLU A 87 6.79 16.31 -19.26
C GLU A 87 7.87 17.08 -20.03
N ASP A 88 8.29 16.56 -21.18
CA ASP A 88 9.15 17.25 -22.15
C ASP A 88 8.60 17.09 -23.57
N GLY A 89 7.88 18.12 -24.03
CA GLY A 89 7.30 18.17 -25.36
C GLY A 89 6.25 17.08 -25.59
N THR A 90 6.63 16.02 -26.30
CA THR A 90 5.74 14.87 -26.59
C THR A 90 5.99 13.67 -25.67
N GLU A 91 6.95 13.77 -24.78
CA GLU A 91 7.37 12.70 -23.90
C GLU A 91 6.93 12.99 -22.46
N THR A 92 6.40 11.97 -21.79
CA THR A 92 6.13 12.02 -20.35
C THR A 92 6.87 10.87 -19.68
N THR A 93 7.64 11.18 -18.65
CA THR A 93 8.29 10.20 -17.77
C THR A 93 7.63 10.22 -16.41
N ALA A 94 7.27 9.04 -15.89
CA ALA A 94 6.75 8.85 -14.54
C ALA A 94 7.72 7.99 -13.72
N LEU A 95 8.02 8.44 -12.51
CA LEU A 95 8.83 7.72 -11.52
C LEU A 95 7.92 7.25 -10.38
N ALA A 96 7.82 5.94 -10.17
CA ALA A 96 7.14 5.33 -9.03
C ALA A 96 8.16 4.89 -7.98
N LEU A 97 8.07 5.48 -6.78
CA LEU A 97 8.95 5.24 -5.65
C LEU A 97 8.17 4.50 -4.55
N LEU A 98 8.42 3.21 -4.37
CA LEU A 98 7.89 2.45 -3.24
C LEU A 98 8.78 2.61 -2.03
N HIS A 99 8.22 3.08 -0.93
CA HIS A 99 8.86 3.11 0.37
C HIS A 99 8.57 1.82 1.15
N GLU A 100 9.61 1.02 1.39
CA GLU A 100 9.54 -0.10 2.34
C GLU A 100 9.81 0.40 3.78
N ASP A 101 9.23 -0.27 4.79
CA ASP A 101 9.27 0.14 6.22
C ASP A 101 10.70 0.46 6.72
N ASP A 102 10.81 1.40 7.69
CA ASP A 102 11.93 1.88 8.55
C ASP A 102 13.40 1.92 8.06
N ASP A 103 13.83 1.02 7.18
CA ASP A 103 15.21 0.91 6.70
C ASP A 103 15.50 1.82 5.49
N GLY A 104 14.47 2.53 4.99
CA GLY A 104 14.62 3.54 3.92
C GLY A 104 14.90 2.95 2.54
N THR A 105 14.69 1.64 2.36
CA THR A 105 14.77 1.00 1.05
C THR A 105 13.67 1.56 0.15
N VAL A 106 14.09 2.13 -0.98
CA VAL A 106 13.18 2.64 -2.00
C VAL A 106 13.33 1.79 -3.26
N VAL A 107 12.25 1.11 -3.65
CA VAL A 107 12.19 0.48 -4.98
C VAL A 107 11.69 1.53 -5.96
N VAL A 108 12.51 1.86 -6.94
CA VAL A 108 12.17 2.85 -7.97
C VAL A 108 11.86 2.12 -9.28
N ALA A 109 10.78 2.53 -9.94
CA ALA A 109 10.42 2.08 -11.28
C ALA A 109 10.06 3.27 -12.16
N GLU A 110 10.48 3.23 -13.41
CA GLU A 110 10.27 4.30 -14.38
C GLU A 110 9.36 3.84 -15.52
N GLY A 111 8.43 4.70 -15.91
CA GLY A 111 7.53 4.50 -17.03
C GLY A 111 7.57 5.69 -17.97
N HIS A 112 7.51 5.43 -19.26
CA HIS A 112 7.60 6.46 -20.29
C HIS A 112 6.36 6.41 -21.16
N SER A 113 5.91 7.55 -21.66
CA SER A 113 4.95 7.68 -22.73
C SER A 113 5.49 8.64 -23.79
N GLN A 114 5.15 8.39 -25.05
CA GLN A 114 5.51 9.27 -26.15
C GLN A 114 4.30 9.43 -27.04
N ARG A 115 3.86 10.66 -27.23
CA ARG A 115 2.76 10.99 -28.15
C ARG A 115 3.21 10.80 -29.59
N ASN A 116 2.37 10.17 -30.41
CA ASN A 116 2.61 10.13 -31.85
C ASN A 116 2.50 11.56 -32.44
N PRO A 117 3.38 11.97 -33.35
CA PRO A 117 3.28 13.27 -34.02
C PRO A 117 1.94 13.55 -34.71
N HIS A 118 1.17 12.52 -35.05
CA HIS A 118 -0.15 12.64 -35.67
C HIS A 118 -1.32 12.63 -34.68
N ASP A 119 -1.06 12.36 -33.40
CA ASP A 119 -2.10 12.33 -32.37
C ASP A 119 -2.40 13.74 -31.84
N THR A 120 -3.61 13.92 -31.34
CA THR A 120 -4.02 15.18 -30.69
C THR A 120 -3.21 15.39 -29.40
N ASP A 121 -2.83 16.64 -29.16
CA ASP A 121 -2.13 17.05 -27.94
C ASP A 121 -3.06 16.99 -26.73
N VAL A 122 -3.02 15.87 -26.01
CA VAL A 122 -3.75 15.64 -24.75
C VAL A 122 -2.73 15.13 -23.71
N PRO A 123 -2.10 16.02 -22.94
CA PRO A 123 -1.05 15.69 -21.98
C PRO A 123 -1.48 14.62 -20.96
N GLU A 124 -2.73 14.67 -20.49
CA GLU A 124 -3.26 13.76 -19.47
C GLU A 124 -3.23 12.28 -19.89
N ILE A 125 -3.30 11.99 -21.20
CA ILE A 125 -3.15 10.62 -21.72
C ILE A 125 -1.71 10.13 -21.57
N GLY A 126 -0.74 11.03 -21.81
CA GLY A 126 0.68 10.76 -21.62
C GLY A 126 1.02 10.47 -20.16
N ASP A 127 0.41 11.22 -19.24
CA ASP A 127 0.53 11.02 -17.79
C ASP A 127 0.01 9.64 -17.36
N GLU A 128 -1.25 9.33 -17.65
CA GLU A 128 -1.88 8.07 -17.26
C GLU A 128 -1.10 6.87 -17.81
N LEU A 129 -0.62 6.96 -19.05
CA LEU A 129 0.15 5.89 -19.68
C LEU A 129 1.54 5.74 -19.06
N ALA A 130 2.27 6.83 -18.81
CA ALA A 130 3.57 6.79 -18.16
C ALA A 130 3.45 6.20 -16.75
N VAL A 131 2.47 6.65 -15.97
CA VAL A 131 2.18 6.14 -14.61
C VAL A 131 1.82 4.66 -14.64
N SER A 132 0.94 4.23 -15.55
CA SER A 132 0.57 2.82 -15.69
C SER A 132 1.79 1.94 -15.97
N ARG A 133 2.72 2.42 -16.81
CA ARG A 133 3.94 1.69 -17.15
C ARG A 133 4.91 1.63 -15.96
N ALA A 134 5.09 2.73 -15.23
CA ALA A 134 5.91 2.78 -14.02
C ALA A 134 5.42 1.79 -12.96
N LEU A 135 4.10 1.77 -12.69
CA LEU A 135 3.49 0.86 -11.71
C LEU A 135 3.52 -0.61 -12.15
N THR A 136 3.40 -0.88 -13.46
CA THR A 136 3.54 -2.25 -14.01
C THR A 136 4.96 -2.77 -13.83
N LEU A 137 5.95 -1.91 -14.08
CA LEU A 137 7.35 -2.25 -13.86
C LEU A 137 7.62 -2.47 -12.36
N LEU A 138 7.10 -1.59 -11.49
CA LEU A 138 7.21 -1.74 -10.03
C LEU A 138 6.65 -3.09 -9.57
N ALA A 139 5.44 -3.46 -10.01
CA ALA A 139 4.83 -4.74 -9.68
C ALA A 139 5.68 -5.94 -10.13
N THR A 140 6.25 -5.86 -11.34
CA THR A 140 7.12 -6.90 -11.89
C THR A 140 8.43 -7.02 -11.10
N THR A 141 9.02 -5.89 -10.70
CA THR A 141 10.23 -5.85 -9.88
C THR A 141 9.99 -6.48 -8.52
N LEU A 142 8.89 -6.13 -7.84
CA LEU A 142 8.50 -6.73 -6.57
C LEU A 142 8.32 -8.25 -6.67
N ALA A 143 7.65 -8.72 -7.72
CA ALA A 143 7.47 -10.14 -7.96
C ALA A 143 8.81 -10.89 -8.09
N ARG A 144 9.83 -10.29 -8.73
CA ARG A 144 11.16 -10.88 -8.85
C ARG A 144 11.96 -10.86 -7.55
N THR A 145 11.83 -9.80 -6.75
CA THR A 145 12.52 -9.69 -5.45
C THR A 145 12.04 -10.78 -4.49
N ILE A 146 10.78 -11.19 -4.57
CA ILE A 146 10.21 -12.29 -3.77
C ILE A 146 10.95 -13.61 -4.02
N ASP A 147 11.37 -13.91 -5.26
CA ASP A 147 12.13 -15.13 -5.57
C ASP A 147 13.51 -15.14 -4.89
N VAL A 148 14.14 -13.97 -4.73
CA VAL A 148 15.43 -13.81 -4.04
C VAL A 148 15.26 -13.88 -2.53
N THR A 149 14.23 -13.23 -1.97
CA THR A 149 13.98 -13.21 -0.52
C THR A 149 13.52 -14.56 0.02
N ILE A 150 12.72 -15.34 -0.73
CA ILE A 150 12.34 -16.71 -0.34
C ILE A 150 13.59 -17.60 -0.27
N SER A 151 14.53 -17.42 -1.21
CA SER A 151 15.81 -18.16 -1.20
C SER A 151 16.65 -17.85 0.04
N ASP A 152 16.71 -16.58 0.48
CA ASP A 152 17.46 -16.18 1.68
C ASP A 152 16.82 -16.64 3.00
N VAL A 153 15.49 -16.79 3.04
CA VAL A 153 14.77 -17.33 4.21
C VAL A 153 14.96 -18.85 4.31
N GLU A 154 14.99 -19.58 3.19
CA GLU A 154 15.18 -21.04 3.18
C GLU A 154 16.62 -21.48 3.51
N HIS A 155 17.64 -20.63 3.31
CA HIS A 155 19.04 -20.97 3.60
C HIS A 155 19.47 -20.78 5.06
N ARG A 156 18.55 -20.39 5.97
CA ARG A 156 18.85 -20.37 7.41
C ARG A 156 18.65 -21.76 8.03
N LYS A 157 19.69 -22.59 7.88
CA LYS A 157 19.95 -23.81 8.64
C LYS A 157 19.45 -23.68 10.09
N VAL A 158 18.42 -24.45 10.44
CA VAL A 158 18.04 -24.68 11.84
C VAL A 158 19.13 -25.56 12.46
N HIS A 159 19.89 -25.00 13.39
CA HIS A 159 20.77 -25.76 14.27
C HIS A 159 19.91 -26.38 15.37
N VAL A 160 19.81 -27.71 15.40
CA VAL A 160 19.15 -28.43 16.51
C VAL A 160 20.22 -28.84 17.52
N PRO A 161 20.23 -28.30 18.75
CA PRO A 161 21.18 -28.73 19.77
C PRO A 161 20.72 -30.04 20.41
N GLY A 162 21.63 -31.04 20.43
CA GLY A 162 21.76 -32.00 21.52
C GLY A 162 20.78 -33.18 21.57
N ALA A 163 21.17 -34.31 20.99
CA ALA A 163 20.92 -35.63 21.57
C ALA A 163 22.21 -36.44 21.49
N ALA A 164 22.93 -36.50 22.60
CA ALA A 164 24.03 -37.41 22.79
C ALA A 164 23.52 -38.86 22.83
N SER A 165 24.24 -39.79 22.21
CA SER A 165 24.70 -41.03 22.85
C SER A 165 25.54 -41.88 21.89
N SER A 166 26.80 -42.05 22.31
CA SER A 166 27.64 -43.25 22.27
C SER A 166 27.36 -44.32 21.20
N VAL A 167 28.36 -44.57 20.36
CA VAL A 167 28.85 -45.93 20.08
C VAL A 167 30.37 -45.87 19.99
N ASP A 168 31.04 -46.37 21.03
CA ASP A 168 32.39 -46.93 20.94
C ASP A 168 32.35 -48.17 20.03
N LEU A 169 33.41 -48.41 19.25
CA LEU A 169 34.12 -49.70 19.18
C LEU A 169 35.16 -49.71 18.04
N ARG A 170 36.42 -49.78 18.49
CA ARG A 170 37.56 -50.57 17.98
C ARG A 170 38.10 -50.34 16.58
#